data_AF-A0A4Q3W725-F1
#
_entry.id   AF-A0A4Q3W725-F1
#
_cell.length_a   1.000
_cell.length_b   1.000
_cell.length_c   1.000
_cell.angle_alpha   90.00
_cell.angle_beta   90.00
_cell.angle_gamma   90.00
#
_symmetry.space_group_name_H-M   'P 1'
#
loop_
_entity.id
_entity.type
_entity.pdbx_description
1 polymer ?
#
loop_
_entity_poly.entity_id
_entity_poly.type
_entity_poly.pdbx_seq_one_letter_code
_entity_poly.pdbx_strand_id
1 'polypeptide(L)' 'MSLFVKKTVSSLLAQAADNEKGLKKTLGAANLVALGIGAIIGAGLFVRTADAAAGHAGNAVTISFIVAAVGCAFAGLC' A
#
# COMPACT_ATOMS: atom_id res chain seq x y z
N MET A 1 14.59 12.81 -26.24
CA MET A 1 13.70 11.92 -25.46
C MET A 1 14.29 11.75 -24.07
N SER A 2 13.76 12.44 -23.05
CA SER A 2 14.32 12.40 -21.70
C SER A 2 13.69 11.26 -20.88
N LEU A 3 14.36 10.11 -20.80
CA LEU A 3 13.88 8.97 -20.00
C LEU A 3 13.96 9.20 -18.47
N PHE A 4 14.72 10.19 -17.99
CA PHE A 4 15.03 10.38 -16.57
C PHE A 4 14.65 11.75 -16.00
N VAL A 5 13.67 12.44 -16.59
CA VAL A 5 13.16 13.70 -16.02
C VAL A 5 12.38 13.41 -14.73
N LYS A 6 12.80 14.04 -13.64
CA LYS A 6 12.09 14.01 -12.35
C LYS A 6 11.11 15.17 -12.29
N LYS A 7 9.89 14.91 -11.82
CA LYS A 7 8.92 15.96 -11.53
C LYS A 7 9.38 16.76 -10.30
N THR A 8 9.42 18.08 -10.40
CA THR A 8 9.81 18.94 -9.27
C THR A 8 8.73 18.95 -8.19
N VAL A 9 9.16 19.01 -6.93
CA VAL A 9 8.27 19.02 -5.76
C VAL A 9 7.35 20.25 -5.79
N SER A 10 7.85 21.41 -6.21
CA SER A 10 7.06 22.64 -6.38
C SER A 10 5.91 22.48 -7.38
N SER A 11 6.12 21.75 -8.48
CA SER A 11 5.07 21.45 -9.47
C SER A 11 3.97 20.54 -8.91
N LEU A 12 4.33 19.59 -8.04
CA LEU A 12 3.38 18.70 -7.36
C LEU A 12 2.52 19.44 -6.34
N LEU A 13 3.13 20.31 -5.54
CA LEU A 13 2.41 21.16 -4.56
C LEU A 13 1.43 22.10 -5.26
N ALA A 14 1.84 22.72 -6.38
CA ALA A 14 0.95 23.56 -7.17
C ALA A 14 -0.26 22.77 -7.71
N GLN A 15 -0.06 21.56 -8.23
CA GLN A 15 -1.15 20.70 -8.71
C GLN A 15 -2.08 20.21 -7.59
N ALA A 16 -1.54 19.92 -6.40
CA ALA A 16 -2.35 19.55 -5.25
C ALA A 16 -3.13 20.74 -4.65
N ALA A 17 -2.63 21.96 -4.86
CA ALA A 17 -3.25 23.20 -4.41
C ALA A 17 -4.26 23.78 -5.42
N ASP A 18 -4.18 23.41 -6.70
CA ASP A 18 -5.12 23.83 -7.74
C ASP A 18 -6.52 23.26 -7.44
N ASN A 19 -7.36 24.12 -6.84
CA ASN A 19 -8.56 23.77 -6.09
C ASN A 19 -9.84 24.23 -6.81
N GLU A 20 -9.89 24.25 -8.15
CA GLU A 20 -11.18 24.51 -8.81
C GLU A 20 -12.26 23.48 -8.40
N LYS A 21 -11.87 22.29 -7.89
CA LYS A 21 -12.75 21.24 -7.31
C LYS A 21 -12.11 20.42 -6.17
N GLY A 22 -11.43 21.02 -5.20
CA GLY A 22 -10.75 20.25 -4.15
C GLY A 22 -11.67 19.60 -3.11
N LEU A 23 -11.27 18.44 -2.58
CA LEU A 23 -12.00 17.73 -1.51
C LEU A 23 -11.73 18.37 -0.15
N LYS A 24 -12.77 18.42 0.71
CA LYS A 24 -12.60 18.80 2.12
C LYS A 24 -11.73 17.77 2.84
N LYS A 25 -10.70 18.22 3.56
CA LYS A 25 -9.84 17.37 4.39
C LYS A 25 -10.59 16.95 5.67
N THR A 26 -11.32 15.84 5.61
CA THR A 26 -12.12 15.31 6.73
C THR A 26 -11.58 14.00 7.31
N LEU A 27 -10.61 13.37 6.66
CA LEU A 27 -10.02 12.11 7.14
C LEU A 27 -8.95 12.38 8.22
N GLY A 28 -9.21 11.87 9.43
CA GLY A 28 -8.20 11.78 10.50
C GLY A 28 -7.39 10.48 10.41
N ALA A 29 -6.46 10.30 11.36
CA ALA A 29 -5.55 9.15 11.39
C ALA A 29 -6.29 7.80 11.39
N ALA A 30 -7.35 7.65 12.19
CA ALA A 30 -8.13 6.42 12.24
C ALA A 30 -8.82 6.10 10.89
N ASN A 31 -9.33 7.12 10.20
CA ASN A 31 -9.97 6.94 8.89
C ASN A 31 -8.95 6.54 7.82
N LEU A 32 -7.72 7.08 7.90
CA LEU A 32 -6.61 6.71 7.01
C LEU A 32 -6.13 5.27 7.25
N VAL A 33 -6.06 4.83 8.51
CA VAL A 33 -5.75 3.43 8.85
C VAL A 33 -6.84 2.49 8.33
N ALA A 34 -8.11 2.83 8.54
CA ALA A 34 -9.23 2.05 8.01
C ALA A 34 -9.21 1.97 6.47
N LEU A 35 -8.89 3.07 5.79
CA LEU A 35 -8.71 3.10 4.34
C LEU A 35 -7.59 2.16 3.90
N GLY A 36 -6.45 2.16 4.60
CA GLY A 36 -5.33 1.26 4.34
C GLY A 36 -5.69 -0.21 4.52
N ILE A 37 -6.36 -0.57 5.64
CA ILE A 37 -6.83 -1.94 5.89
C ILE A 37 -7.78 -2.40 4.78
N GLY A 38 -8.74 -1.56 4.39
CA GLY A 38 -9.68 -1.85 3.32
C GLY A 38 -9.04 -2.01 1.94
N ALA A 39 -7.94 -1.29 1.69
CA ALA A 39 -7.17 -1.42 0.45
C ALA A 39 -6.29 -2.68 0.42
N ILE A 40 -5.84 -3.19 1.57
CA ILE A 40 -4.94 -4.34 1.67
C ILE A 40 -5.70 -5.67 1.73
N ILE A 41 -6.80 -5.73 2.49
CA ILE A 41 -7.57 -6.96 2.69
C ILE A 41 -8.49 -7.16 1.47
N GLY A 42 -8.08 -8.01 0.53
CA GLY A 42 -8.84 -8.32 -0.68
C GLY A 42 -8.82 -9.80 -1.05
N ALA A 43 -9.34 -10.12 -2.25
CA ALA A 43 -9.41 -11.49 -2.76
C ALA A 43 -8.06 -12.24 -2.75
N GLY A 44 -6.95 -11.50 -2.90
CA GLY A 44 -5.60 -12.06 -2.84
C GLY A 44 -5.29 -12.77 -1.53
N LEU A 45 -5.78 -12.27 -0.39
CA LEU A 45 -5.53 -12.87 0.93
C LEU A 45 -6.33 -14.17 1.15
N PHE A 46 -7.42 -14.38 0.41
CA PHE A 46 -8.19 -15.62 0.49
C PHE A 46 -7.67 -16.70 -0.46
N VAL A 47 -7.30 -16.31 -1.69
CA VAL A 47 -6.88 -17.28 -2.72
C VAL A 47 -5.39 -17.58 -2.65
N ARG A 48 -4.53 -16.55 -2.52
CA ARG A 48 -3.07 -16.74 -2.58
C ARG A 48 -2.49 -17.36 -1.32
N THR A 49 -3.15 -17.17 -0.19
CA THR A 49 -2.76 -17.80 1.08
C THR A 49 -3.00 -19.31 1.03
N ALA A 50 -4.12 -19.75 0.41
CA ALA A 50 -4.41 -21.15 0.19
C ALA A 50 -3.43 -21.79 -0.81
N ASP A 51 -3.14 -21.10 -1.92
CA ASP A 51 -2.13 -21.50 -2.91
C ASP A 51 -0.72 -21.62 -2.28
N ALA A 52 -0.32 -20.63 -1.49
CA ALA A 52 0.95 -20.65 -0.77
C ALA A 52 1.02 -21.77 0.27
N ALA A 53 -0.08 -22.06 0.97
CA ALA A 53 -0.14 -23.18 1.90
C ALA A 53 -0.06 -24.53 1.18
N ALA A 54 -0.82 -24.72 0.09
CA ALA A 54 -0.91 -26.01 -0.59
C ALA A 54 0.34 -26.33 -1.43
N GLY A 55 0.89 -25.34 -2.14
CA GLY A 55 1.93 -25.56 -3.17
C GLY A 55 3.34 -25.16 -2.76
N HIS A 56 3.53 -24.43 -1.66
CA HIS A 56 4.84 -23.87 -1.31
C HIS A 56 5.26 -24.14 0.14
N ALA A 57 4.51 -23.64 1.12
CA ALA A 57 4.96 -23.57 2.51
C ALA A 57 4.29 -24.62 3.43
N GLY A 58 3.16 -25.22 3.04
CA GLY A 58 2.46 -26.20 3.88
C GLY A 58 2.10 -25.63 5.26
N ASN A 59 2.40 -26.40 6.30
CA ASN A 59 2.25 -25.98 7.70
C ASN A 59 3.16 -24.80 8.10
N ALA A 60 4.22 -24.51 7.33
CA ALA A 60 5.12 -23.39 7.59
C ALA A 60 4.65 -22.06 6.96
N VAL A 61 3.45 -22.02 6.38
CA VAL A 61 2.90 -20.81 5.73
C VAL A 61 2.85 -19.62 6.70
N THR A 62 2.53 -19.83 7.97
CA THR A 62 2.52 -18.77 8.99
C THR A 62 3.89 -18.12 9.17
N ILE A 63 4.97 -18.91 9.19
CA ILE A 63 6.34 -18.39 9.29
C ILE A 63 6.69 -17.57 8.04
N SER A 64 6.28 -18.05 6.87
CA SER A 64 6.50 -17.33 5.59
C SER A 64 5.82 -15.96 5.59
N PHE A 65 4.59 -15.88 6.11
CA PHE A 65 3.87 -14.60 6.23
C PHE A 65 4.49 -13.65 7.27
N ILE A 66 5.08 -14.16 8.35
CA ILE A 66 5.80 -13.32 9.32
C ILE A 66 7.00 -12.65 8.64
N VAL A 67 7.79 -13.41 7.87
CA VAL A 67 8.95 -12.86 7.14
C VAL A 67 8.50 -11.83 6.10
N ALA A 68 7.42 -12.12 5.36
CA ALA A 68 6.85 -11.18 4.40
C ALA A 68 6.35 -9.89 5.09
N ALA A 69 5.71 -10.01 6.26
CA ALA A 69 5.21 -8.86 7.02
C ALA A 69 6.33 -7.92 7.46
N VAL A 70 7.51 -8.45 7.84
CA VAL A 70 8.68 -7.65 8.18
C VAL A 70 9.16 -6.84 6.96
N GLY A 71 9.22 -7.46 5.78
CA GLY A 71 9.54 -6.77 4.53
C GLY A 71 8.55 -5.65 4.20
N CYS A 72 7.25 -5.92 4.32
CA CYS A 72 6.20 -4.93 4.13
C CYS A 72 6.28 -3.79 5.17
N ALA A 73 6.68 -4.06 6.41
CA ALA A 73 6.85 -3.03 7.43
C ALA A 73 7.96 -2.03 7.07
N PHE A 74 9.09 -2.51 6.55
CA PHE A 74 10.15 -1.64 6.05
C PHE A 74 9.69 -0.82 4.84
N ALA A 75 8.96 -1.45 3.92
CA ALA A 75 8.39 -0.76 2.76
C ALA A 75 7.32 0.29 3.12
N GLY A 76 6.58 0.08 4.21
CA GLY A 76 5.62 1.05 4.72
C GLY A 76 6.25 2.23 5.45
N LEU A 77 7.49 2.10 5.91
CA LEU A 77 8.22 3.15 6.63
C LEU A 77 8.97 4.10 5.69
N CYS A 78 9.36 3.64 4.50
CA CYS A 78 10.07 4.43 3.49
C CYS A 78 9.13 5.29 2.65
#